data_AF-A0A950UC09-F1
#
_entry.id   AF-A0A950UC09-F1
#
_cell.length_a   1.000
_cell.length_b   1.000
_cell.length_c   1.000
_cell.angle_alpha   90.00
_cell.angle_beta   90.00
_cell.angle_gamma   90.00
#
_symmetry.space_group_name_H-M   'P 1'
#
loop_
_entity.id
_entity.type
_entity.pdbx_description
1 polymer ?
#
loop_
_entity_poly.entity_id
_entity_poly.type
_entity_poly.pdbx_seq_one_letter_code
_entity_poly.pdbx_strand_id
1 'polypeptide(L)'
;MTESTYKPDLAEAILHRVSEGSSLSAACRALGIPESTARKWARDNRCGFGTAYQHTRLLQLEAWSDRIIDTAQRTDIEAADKRVICDSYKWILSKLR
;
A
#
# COMPACT_ATOMS: atom_id res chain seq x y z
N MET A 1 -25.82 -2.85 -11.01
CA MET A 1 -24.55 -2.55 -10.32
C MET A 1 -24.56 -3.30 -9.01
N THR A 2 -23.78 -4.37 -8.88
CA THR A 2 -23.68 -5.13 -7.63
C THR A 2 -23.03 -4.26 -6.56
N GLU A 3 -23.82 -3.89 -5.56
CA GLU A 3 -23.31 -3.21 -4.37
C GLU A 3 -22.33 -4.16 -3.68
N SER A 4 -21.03 -3.85 -3.75
CA SER A 4 -20.02 -4.66 -3.08
C SER A 4 -20.17 -4.46 -1.57
N THR A 5 -20.90 -5.37 -0.93
CA THR A 5 -21.08 -5.43 0.52
C THR A 5 -19.72 -5.31 1.20
N TYR A 6 -19.63 -4.45 2.21
CA TYR A 6 -18.42 -4.28 3.00
C TYR A 6 -18.07 -5.60 3.70
N LYS A 7 -16.79 -5.99 3.64
CA LYS A 7 -16.27 -7.23 4.24
C LYS A 7 -15.17 -6.86 5.24
N PRO A 8 -15.45 -6.85 6.55
CA PRO A 8 -14.49 -6.40 7.57
C PRO A 8 -13.14 -7.12 7.52
N ASP A 9 -13.15 -8.45 7.41
CA ASP A 9 -11.91 -9.25 7.39
C ASP A 9 -11.03 -8.92 6.18
N LEU A 10 -11.64 -8.70 5.00
CA LEU A 10 -10.89 -8.29 3.81
C LEU A 10 -10.39 -6.86 3.94
N ALA A 11 -11.18 -5.97 4.53
CA ALA A 11 -10.78 -4.60 4.78
C ALA A 11 -9.54 -4.54 5.69
N GLU A 12 -9.56 -5.24 6.82
CA GLU A 12 -8.41 -5.36 7.73
C GLU A 12 -7.19 -5.97 7.02
N ALA A 13 -7.37 -7.06 6.28
CA ALA A 13 -6.29 -7.72 5.56
C ALA A 13 -5.68 -6.85 4.43
N ILE A 14 -6.47 -5.93 3.84
CA ILE A 14 -5.95 -4.92 2.91
C ILE A 14 -5.08 -3.92 3.68
N LEU A 15 -5.59 -3.38 4.78
CA LEU A 15 -4.87 -2.37 5.58
C LEU A 15 -3.53 -2.92 6.05
N HIS A 16 -3.51 -4.13 6.61
CA HIS A 16 -2.29 -4.80 7.07
C HIS A 16 -1.23 -4.87 5.96
N ARG A 17 -1.57 -5.41 4.78
CA ARG A 17 -0.62 -5.53 3.67
C ARG A 17 -0.12 -4.18 3.18
N VAL A 18 -1.01 -3.17 3.15
CA VAL A 18 -0.64 -1.82 2.71
C VAL A 18 0.32 -1.17 3.70
N SER A 19 0.09 -1.30 5.01
CA SER A 19 1.03 -0.81 6.03
C SER A 19 2.40 -1.48 5.93
N GLU A 20 2.47 -2.73 5.49
CA GLU A 20 3.74 -3.44 5.23
C GLU A 20 4.42 -3.06 3.89
N GLY A 21 3.93 -2.01 3.23
CA GLY A 21 4.54 -1.50 1.99
C GLY A 21 4.01 -2.11 0.70
N SER A 22 2.93 -2.90 0.71
CA SER A 22 2.28 -3.38 -0.52
C SER A 22 1.46 -2.28 -1.18
N SER A 23 1.49 -2.16 -2.51
CA SER A 23 0.53 -1.28 -3.20
C SER A 23 -0.90 -1.76 -2.95
N LEU A 24 -1.88 -0.83 -3.00
CA LEU A 24 -3.29 -1.20 -2.86
C LEU A 24 -3.70 -2.24 -3.91
N SER A 25 -3.23 -2.11 -5.15
CA SER A 25 -3.55 -3.09 -6.21
C SER A 25 -3.00 -4.48 -5.92
N ALA A 26 -1.77 -4.56 -5.40
CA ALA A 26 -1.15 -5.82 -5.02
C ALA A 26 -1.90 -6.47 -3.84
N ALA A 27 -2.25 -5.69 -2.81
CA ALA A 27 -3.02 -6.17 -1.67
C ALA A 27 -4.41 -6.67 -2.10
N CYS A 28 -5.12 -5.92 -2.95
CA CYS A 28 -6.43 -6.30 -3.46
C CYS A 28 -6.37 -7.57 -4.33
N ARG A 29 -5.37 -7.65 -5.23
CA ARG A 29 -5.16 -8.84 -6.07
C ARG A 29 -4.88 -10.09 -5.24
N ALA A 30 -4.05 -9.99 -4.20
CA ALA A 30 -3.75 -11.10 -3.30
C ALA A 30 -4.99 -11.60 -2.54
N LEU A 31 -5.98 -10.73 -2.34
CA LEU A 31 -7.23 -11.03 -1.61
C LEU A 31 -8.42 -11.35 -2.54
N GLY A 32 -8.21 -11.38 -3.86
CA GLY A 32 -9.27 -11.65 -4.83
C GLY A 32 -10.39 -10.59 -4.83
N ILE A 33 -10.08 -9.36 -4.41
CA ILE A 33 -11.04 -8.26 -4.38
C ILE A 33 -10.70 -7.21 -5.45
N PRO A 34 -11.69 -6.67 -6.19
CA PRO A 34 -11.44 -5.55 -7.08
C PRO A 34 -10.91 -4.34 -6.33
N GLU A 35 -9.83 -3.74 -6.83
CA GLU A 35 -9.26 -2.52 -6.24
C GLU A 35 -10.28 -1.37 -6.19
N SER A 36 -11.18 -1.29 -7.18
CA SER A 36 -12.27 -0.31 -7.23
C SER A 36 -13.21 -0.42 -6.02
N THR A 37 -13.43 -1.63 -5.50
CA THR A 37 -14.22 -1.86 -4.28
C THR A 37 -13.51 -1.27 -3.05
N ALA A 38 -12.22 -1.55 -2.87
CA ALA A 38 -11.44 -1.00 -1.77
C ALA A 38 -11.36 0.54 -1.83
N ARG A 39 -11.16 1.10 -3.04
CA ARG A 39 -11.20 2.55 -3.24
C ARG A 39 -12.57 3.16 -2.92
N LYS A 40 -13.66 2.47 -3.27
CA LYS A 40 -15.02 2.89 -2.88
C LYS A 40 -15.19 2.87 -1.37
N TRP A 41 -14.72 1.83 -0.67
CA TRP A 41 -14.77 1.77 0.80
C TRP A 41 -13.99 2.90 1.44
N ALA A 42 -12.80 3.23 0.92
CA ALA A 42 -11.98 4.32 1.43
C ALA A 42 -12.65 5.68 1.23
N ARG A 43 -13.15 5.95 0.01
CA ARG A 43 -13.82 7.20 -0.34
C ARG A 43 -15.09 7.43 0.47
N ASP A 44 -15.92 6.40 0.60
CA ASP A 44 -17.21 6.50 1.29
C ASP A 44 -17.06 6.31 2.82
N ASN A 45 -15.82 6.22 3.32
CA ASN A 45 -15.46 5.91 4.71
C ASN A 45 -16.28 4.75 5.32
N ARG A 46 -16.51 3.69 4.54
CA ARG A 46 -17.39 2.58 4.96
C ARG A 46 -16.86 1.96 6.24
N CYS A 47 -17.68 1.98 7.29
CA CYS A 47 -17.32 1.42 8.61
C CYS A 47 -15.97 1.94 9.15
N GLY A 48 -15.59 3.19 8.84
CA GLY A 48 -14.32 3.77 9.30
C GLY A 48 -13.09 3.41 8.46
N PHE A 49 -13.27 2.61 7.40
CA PHE A 49 -12.16 2.15 6.55
C PHE A 49 -11.39 3.30 5.90
N GLY A 50 -12.04 4.39 5.51
CA GLY A 50 -11.38 5.55 4.91
C GLY A 50 -10.40 6.21 5.87
N THR A 51 -10.83 6.42 7.12
CA THR A 51 -9.98 6.97 8.18
C THR A 51 -8.81 6.04 8.50
N ALA A 52 -9.07 4.73 8.63
CA ALA A 52 -8.02 3.75 8.88
C ALA A 52 -7.02 3.68 7.71
N TYR A 53 -7.52 3.72 6.48
CA TYR A 53 -6.70 3.70 5.26
C TYR A 53 -5.73 4.89 5.20
N GLN A 54 -6.15 6.10 5.60
CA GLN A 54 -5.22 7.24 5.66
C GLN A 54 -4.09 7.01 6.65
N HIS A 55 -4.37 6.48 7.85
CA HIS A 55 -3.32 6.13 8.81
C HIS A 55 -2.39 5.03 8.29
N THR A 56 -2.97 4.01 7.64
CA THR A 56 -2.19 2.96 6.98
C THR A 56 -1.28 3.51 5.89
N ARG A 57 -1.66 4.58 5.19
CA ARG A 57 -0.75 5.24 4.23
C ARG A 57 0.47 5.85 4.90
N LEU A 58 0.37 6.33 6.14
CA LEU A 58 1.54 6.83 6.88
C LEU A 58 2.50 5.69 7.22
N LEU A 59 1.99 4.58 7.76
CA LEU A 59 2.80 3.38 8.05
C LEU A 59 3.45 2.80 6.80
N GLN A 60 2.75 2.84 5.67
CA GLN A 60 3.30 2.44 4.39
C GLN A 60 4.54 3.26 3.99
N LEU A 61 4.58 4.55 4.34
CA LEU A 61 5.74 5.40 4.06
C LEU A 61 6.94 5.00 4.89
N GLU A 62 6.72 4.64 6.16
CA GLU A 62 7.76 4.10 7.02
C GLU A 62 8.31 2.80 6.42
N ALA A 63 7.44 1.87 6.04
CA ALA A 63 7.85 0.61 5.40
C ALA A 63 8.61 0.82 4.07
N TRP A 64 8.24 1.83 3.27
CA TRP A 64 8.99 2.18 2.06
C TRP A 64 10.33 2.86 2.36
N SER A 65 10.42 3.61 3.44
CA SER A 65 11.67 4.23 3.90
C SER A 65 12.67 3.15 4.32
N ASP A 66 12.23 2.17 5.10
CA ASP A 66 13.06 1.02 5.48
C ASP A 66 13.48 0.20 4.26
N ARG A 67 12.55 -0.02 3.30
CA ARG A 67 12.86 -0.73 2.05
C ARG A 67 13.95 -0.06 1.22
N ILE A 68 14.08 1.28 1.26
CA ILE A 68 15.18 1.99 0.59
C ILE A 68 16.53 1.57 1.22
N ILE A 69 16.59 1.50 2.56
CA ILE A 69 17.80 1.11 3.31
C ILE A 69 18.15 -0.35 2.99
N ASP A 70 17.18 -1.24 3.07
CA ASP A 70 17.38 -2.67 2.79
C ASP A 70 17.86 -2.89 1.35
N THR A 71 17.22 -2.23 0.37
CA THR A 71 17.58 -2.35 -1.04
C THR A 71 19.01 -1.88 -1.31
N ALA A 72 19.46 -0.82 -0.62
CA ALA A 72 20.82 -0.31 -0.77
C ALA A 72 21.88 -1.33 -0.30
N GLN A 73 21.56 -2.14 0.71
CA GLN A 73 22.47 -3.13 1.31
C GLN A 73 22.47 -4.48 0.61
N ARG A 74 21.45 -4.81 -0.19
CA ARG A 74 21.36 -6.07 -0.94
C ARG A 74 22.57 -6.29 -1.85
N THR A 75 23.14 -7.48 -1.90
CA THR A 75 24.28 -7.78 -2.80
C THR A 75 23.87 -8.58 -4.03
N ASP A 76 22.60 -8.94 -4.14
CA ASP A 76 22.01 -9.79 -5.17
C ASP A 76 21.24 -9.01 -6.27
N ILE A 77 21.32 -7.67 -6.22
CA ILE A 77 20.72 -6.77 -7.21
C ILE A 77 21.83 -5.89 -7.81
N GLU A 78 21.76 -5.67 -9.12
CA GLU A 78 22.62 -4.72 -9.82
C GLU A 78 22.48 -3.29 -9.28
N ALA A 79 23.59 -2.54 -9.24
CA ALA A 79 23.59 -1.19 -8.67
C ALA A 79 22.62 -0.23 -9.39
N ALA A 80 22.44 -0.40 -10.70
CA ALA A 80 21.49 0.39 -11.50
C ALA A 80 20.03 0.11 -11.10
N ASP A 81 19.67 -1.15 -10.88
CA ASP A 81 18.32 -1.54 -10.49
C ASP A 81 17.99 -1.05 -9.07
N LYS A 82 18.93 -1.15 -8.14
CA LYS A 82 18.79 -0.56 -6.79
C LYS A 82 18.47 0.93 -6.87
N ARG A 83 19.19 1.65 -7.74
CA ARG A 83 18.99 3.09 -7.92
C ARG A 83 17.57 3.37 -8.40
N VAL A 84 17.07 2.66 -9.42
CA VAL A 84 15.71 2.83 -9.95
C VAL A 84 14.66 2.57 -8.86
N ILE A 85 14.83 1.51 -8.08
CA ILE A 85 13.93 1.16 -6.97
C ILE A 85 13.92 2.29 -5.93
N CYS A 86 15.09 2.69 -5.44
CA CYS A 86 15.21 3.72 -4.41
C CYS A 86 14.72 5.08 -4.89
N ASP A 87 15.00 5.47 -6.13
CA ASP A 87 14.53 6.73 -6.72
C ASP A 87 13.01 6.77 -6.87
N SER A 88 12.39 5.63 -7.21
CA SER A 88 10.93 5.50 -7.27
C SER A 88 10.28 5.74 -5.89
N TYR A 89 10.80 5.10 -4.84
CA TYR A 89 10.29 5.31 -3.48
C TYR A 89 10.55 6.73 -2.97
N LYS A 90 11.74 7.30 -3.21
CA LYS A 90 12.06 8.69 -2.86
C LYS A 90 11.09 9.68 -3.51
N TRP A 91 10.76 9.50 -4.79
CA TRP A 91 9.79 10.35 -5.48
C TRP A 91 8.40 10.22 -4.85
N ILE A 92 7.91 8.99 -4.61
CA ILE A 92 6.59 8.77 -3.98
C ILE A 92 6.53 9.41 -2.59
N LEU A 93 7.56 9.19 -1.77
CA LEU A 93 7.69 9.78 -0.42
C LEU A 93 7.64 11.31 -0.47
N SER A 94 8.19 11.94 -1.52
CA SER A 94 8.12 13.40 -1.70
C SER A 94 6.72 13.95 -2.00
N LYS A 95 5.78 13.10 -2.42
CA LYS A 95 4.41 13.49 -2.81
C LYS A 95 3.37 13.25 -1.74
N LEU A 96 3.69 12.45 -0.73
CA LEU A 96 2.76 12.14 0.36
C LEU A 96 3.06 13.08 1.51
N ARG A 97 2.17 14.06 1.69
CA ARG A 97 2.13 15.04 2.77
C ARG A 97 0.81 14.91 3.50
#